data_AF-A0A101Y2E3-F1
#
_entry.id   AF-A0A101Y2E3-F1
#
_cell.length_a   1.000
_cell.length_b   1.000
_cell.length_c   1.000
_cell.angle_alpha   90.00
_cell.angle_beta   90.00
_cell.angle_gamma   90.00
#
_symmetry.space_group_name_H-M   'P 1'
#
loop_
_entity.id
_entity.type
_entity.pdbx_description
1 polymer ?
#
loop_
_entity_poly.entity_id
_entity_poly.type
_entity_poly.pdbx_seq_one_letter_code
_entity_poly.pdbx_strand_id
1 'polypeptide(L)'
;MDEVEVIDLLLHRYGSIDYILEMGYEGGVEQILKAYEKETEQKQWDLYLMRYQHMTKNDFVPFSEFMQKPAQKASASTKTKEEILEDAEMILASFRKAG
;
A
#
# COMPACT_ATOMS: atom_id res chain seq x y z
N MET A 1 -7.79 -4.70 -12.83
CA MET A 1 -7.91 -5.50 -11.61
C MET A 1 -7.67 -6.92 -12.07
N ASP A 2 -6.64 -7.58 -11.57
CA ASP A 2 -6.28 -8.93 -11.99
C ASP A 2 -7.29 -9.92 -11.37
N GLU A 3 -7.83 -10.84 -12.19
CA GLU A 3 -8.81 -11.83 -11.76
C GLU A 3 -8.24 -12.75 -10.67
N VAL A 4 -6.95 -13.09 -10.77
CA VAL A 4 -6.27 -13.93 -9.78
C VAL A 4 -6.16 -13.22 -8.44
N GLU A 5 -5.79 -11.93 -8.43
CA GLU A 5 -5.71 -11.13 -7.21
C GLU A 5 -7.07 -10.97 -6.52
N VAL A 6 -8.15 -10.83 -7.30
CA VAL A 6 -9.51 -10.75 -6.76
C VAL A 6 -9.90 -12.07 -6.10
N ILE A 7 -9.67 -13.20 -6.77
CA ILE A 7 -9.99 -14.52 -6.24
C ILE A 7 -9.20 -14.79 -4.96
N ASP A 8 -7.89 -14.52 -4.94
CA ASP A 8 -7.05 -14.70 -3.75
C ASP A 8 -7.52 -13.84 -2.57
N LEU A 9 -7.86 -12.56 -2.81
CA LEU A 9 -8.40 -11.67 -1.80
C LEU A 9 -9.69 -12.21 -1.20
N LEU A 10 -10.62 -12.65 -2.05
CA LEU A 10 -11.91 -13.18 -1.61
C LEU A 10 -11.73 -14.51 -0.87
N LEU A 11 -10.88 -15.41 -1.36
CA LEU A 11 -10.60 -16.69 -0.72
C LEU A 11 -9.98 -16.49 0.67
N HIS A 12 -8.99 -15.61 0.78
CA HIS A 12 -8.32 -15.30 2.04
C HIS A 12 -9.29 -14.73 3.08
N ARG A 13 -10.26 -13.91 2.66
CA ARG A 13 -11.22 -13.26 3.55
C ARG A 13 -12.39 -14.16 3.97
N TYR A 14 -12.95 -14.92 3.03
CA TYR A 14 -14.23 -15.62 3.24
C TYR A 14 -14.10 -17.14 3.33
N GLY A 15 -12.96 -17.72 2.93
CA GLY A 15 -12.70 -19.17 2.96
C GLY A 15 -13.42 -19.96 1.85
N SER A 16 -14.56 -19.48 1.36
CA SER A 16 -15.21 -19.90 0.11
C SER A 16 -15.78 -18.67 -0.59
N ILE A 17 -15.71 -18.68 -1.92
CA ILE A 17 -16.25 -17.64 -2.79
C ILE A 17 -17.61 -18.02 -3.38
N ASP A 18 -18.09 -19.25 -3.15
CA ASP A 18 -19.29 -19.80 -3.79
C ASP A 18 -20.51 -18.91 -3.53
N TYR A 19 -20.71 -18.47 -2.27
CA TYR A 19 -21.79 -17.56 -1.90
C TYR A 19 -21.72 -16.19 -2.60
N ILE A 20 -20.51 -15.70 -2.91
CA ILE A 20 -20.32 -14.42 -3.62
C ILE A 20 -20.60 -14.59 -5.11
N LEU A 21 -20.22 -15.74 -5.68
CA LEU A 21 -20.51 -16.09 -7.07
C LEU A 21 -21.99 -16.43 -7.30
N GLU A 22 -22.66 -16.96 -6.28
CA GLU A 22 -24.12 -17.19 -6.27
C GLU A 22 -24.91 -15.91 -6.02
N MET A 23 -24.26 -14.84 -5.54
CA MET A 23 -24.86 -13.54 -5.36
C MET A 23 -25.15 -12.91 -6.73
N GLY A 24 -26.28 -12.20 -6.85
CA GLY A 24 -26.54 -11.38 -8.03
C GLY A 24 -25.43 -10.35 -8.26
N TYR A 25 -25.26 -9.93 -9.51
CA TYR A 25 -24.14 -9.07 -9.96
C TYR A 25 -23.88 -7.87 -9.03
N GLU A 26 -24.92 -7.13 -8.63
CA GLU A 26 -24.78 -5.96 -7.76
C GLU A 26 -24.19 -6.31 -6.39
N GLY A 27 -24.68 -7.39 -5.77
CA GLY A 27 -24.20 -7.83 -4.46
C GLY A 27 -22.77 -8.37 -4.54
N GLY A 28 -22.44 -9.13 -5.58
CA GLY A 28 -21.08 -9.63 -5.80
C GLY A 28 -20.07 -8.48 -5.94
N VAL A 29 -20.41 -7.45 -6.71
CA VAL A 29 -19.57 -6.25 -6.87
C VAL A 29 -19.40 -5.51 -5.55
N GLU A 30 -20.47 -5.34 -4.77
CA GLU A 30 -20.40 -4.71 -3.45
C GLU A 30 -19.46 -5.46 -2.49
N GLN A 31 -19.53 -6.79 -2.47
CA GLN A 31 -18.65 -7.62 -1.64
C GLN A 31 -17.18 -7.51 -2.04
N ILE A 32 -16.89 -7.48 -3.34
CA ILE A 32 -15.53 -7.30 -3.86
C ILE A 32 -15.00 -5.93 -3.43
N LEU A 33 -15.77 -4.86 -3.68
CA LEU A 33 -15.36 -3.51 -3.29
C LEU A 33 -15.12 -3.41 -1.79
N LYS A 34 -15.99 -4.01 -0.97
CA LYS A 34 -15.85 -4.00 0.48
C LYS A 34 -14.63 -4.79 0.96
N ALA A 35 -14.32 -5.91 0.30
CA ALA A 35 -13.13 -6.69 0.59
C ALA A 35 -11.86 -5.87 0.37
N TYR A 36 -11.78 -5.14 -0.75
CA TYR A 36 -10.65 -4.25 -1.07
C TYR A 36 -10.53 -3.07 -0.09
N GLU A 37 -11.65 -2.41 0.25
CA GLU A 37 -11.67 -1.33 1.24
C GLU A 37 -11.07 -1.80 2.57
N LYS A 38 -11.51 -2.97 3.04
CA LYS A 38 -11.06 -3.53 4.32
C LYS A 38 -9.63 -4.04 4.29
N GLU A 39 -9.16 -4.57 3.17
CA GLU A 39 -7.75 -4.94 3.02
C GLU A 39 -6.84 -3.70 3.00
N THR A 40 -7.29 -2.62 2.34
CA THR A 40 -6.56 -1.35 2.31
C THR A 40 -6.48 -0.73 3.70
N GLU A 41 -7.60 -0.71 4.44
CA GLU A 41 -7.66 -0.26 5.83
C GLU A 41 -6.69 -1.05 6.73
N GLN A 42 -6.65 -2.39 6.59
CA GLN A 42 -5.72 -3.22 7.36
C GLN A 42 -4.26 -2.88 7.05
N LYS A 43 -3.90 -2.73 5.77
CA LYS A 43 -2.54 -2.33 5.37
C LYS A 43 -2.16 -0.96 5.93
N GLN A 44 -3.10 -0.02 5.93
CA GLN A 44 -2.89 1.31 6.52
C GLN A 44 -2.74 1.25 8.04
N TRP A 45 -3.49 0.37 8.71
CA TRP A 45 -3.36 0.12 10.14
C TRP A 45 -2.00 -0.46 10.50
N ASP A 46 -1.53 -1.46 9.77
CA ASP A 46 -0.22 -2.06 10.00
C ASP A 46 0.91 -1.03 9.81
N LEU A 47 0.82 -0.21 8.76
CA LEU A 47 1.74 0.91 8.54
C LEU A 47 1.67 1.95 9.66
N TYR A 48 0.46 2.25 10.15
CA TYR A 48 0.26 3.16 11.27
C TYR A 48 0.95 2.64 12.52
N LEU A 49 0.75 1.37 12.89
CA LEU A 49 1.40 0.74 14.05
C LEU A 49 2.92 0.80 13.97
N MET A 50 3.49 0.54 12.79
CA MET A 50 4.93 0.66 12.57
C MET A 50 5.46 2.08 12.80
N ARG A 51 4.68 3.12 12.49
CA ARG A 51 5.06 4.51 12.75
C ARG A 51 4.78 4.93 14.19
N TYR A 52 3.68 4.44 14.75
CA TYR A 52 3.18 4.81 16.07
C TYR A 52 4.21 4.53 17.17
N GLN A 53 4.94 3.41 17.10
CA GLN A 53 6.01 3.08 18.04
C GLN A 53 7.14 4.13 18.09
N HIS A 54 7.28 4.96 17.05
CA HIS A 54 8.27 6.03 16.96
C HIS A 54 7.66 7.44 17.18
N MET A 55 6.35 7.55 17.39
CA MET A 55 5.70 8.82 17.64
C MET A 55 5.97 9.30 19.07
N THR A 56 6.14 10.61 19.21
CA THR A 56 6.22 11.28 20.52
C THR A 56 4.92 12.06 20.80
N LYS A 57 4.81 12.64 21.99
CA LYS A 57 3.68 13.52 22.33
C LYS A 57 3.54 14.73 21.39
N ASN A 58 4.63 15.17 20.79
CA ASN A 58 4.64 16.36 19.91
C ASN A 58 4.18 16.02 18.49
N ASP A 59 4.38 14.77 18.05
CA ASP A 59 4.15 14.32 16.67
C ASP A 59 3.10 13.19 16.58
N PHE A 60 2.31 13.03 17.63
CA PHE A 60 1.23 12.04 17.68
C PHE A 60 0.15 12.39 16.66
N VAL A 61 -0.23 11.41 15.86
CA VAL A 61 -1.33 11.52 14.89
C VAL A 61 -2.34 10.40 15.18
N PRO A 62 -3.62 10.71 15.43
CA PRO A 62 -4.67 9.69 15.52
C PRO A 62 -4.82 8.91 14.21
N PHE A 63 -5.14 7.62 14.30
CA PHE A 63 -5.31 6.79 13.10
C PHE A 63 -6.35 7.34 12.11
N SER A 64 -7.44 7.92 12.61
CA SER A 64 -8.47 8.56 11.78
C SER A 64 -7.91 9.68 10.90
N GLU A 65 -6.92 10.42 11.38
CA GLU A 65 -6.24 11.48 10.62
C GLU A 65 -5.15 10.90 9.71
N PHE A 66 -4.54 9.78 10.11
CA PHE A 66 -3.57 9.05 9.30
C PHE A 66 -4.21 8.48 8.02
N MET A 67 -5.41 7.91 8.14
CA MET A 67 -6.20 7.33 7.04
C MET A 67 -6.65 8.37 6.01
N GLN A 68 -6.84 9.63 6.44
CA GLN A 68 -7.27 10.73 5.57
C GLN A 68 -6.14 11.29 4.70
N LYS A 69 -4.88 10.93 4.98
CA LYS A 69 -3.77 11.35 4.12
C LYS A 69 -3.89 10.57 2.82
N PRO A 70 -4.07 11.24 1.66
CA PRO A 70 -3.99 10.54 0.39
C PRO A 70 -2.63 9.85 0.37
N ALA A 71 -2.61 8.55 0.02
CA ALA A 71 -1.36 7.84 -0.21
C ALA A 71 -0.51 8.78 -1.05
N GLN A 72 0.60 9.28 -0.47
CA GLN A 72 1.53 10.11 -1.21
C GLN A 72 1.93 9.24 -2.39
N LYS A 73 1.35 9.52 -3.57
CA LYS A 73 1.81 8.91 -4.81
C LYS A 73 3.31 9.08 -4.74
N ALA A 74 4.05 7.97 -4.77
CA ALA A 74 5.50 8.01 -4.80
C ALA A 74 5.83 9.12 -5.79
N SER A 75 6.36 10.24 -5.29
CA SER A 75 6.53 11.42 -6.12
C SER A 75 7.39 10.91 -7.27
N ALA A 76 6.84 10.90 -8.49
CA ALA A 76 7.63 10.58 -9.66
C ALA A 76 8.88 11.45 -9.50
N SER A 77 10.06 10.81 -9.41
CA SER A 77 11.26 11.50 -8.97
C SER A 77 11.38 12.77 -9.80
N THR A 78 11.36 13.93 -9.15
CA THR A 78 11.48 15.20 -9.87
C THR A 78 12.88 15.38 -10.47
N LYS A 79 13.78 14.40 -10.21
CA LYS A 79 15.11 14.30 -10.77
C LYS A 79 15.05 14.18 -12.29
N THR A 80 15.80 15.05 -12.93
CA THR A 80 16.14 14.97 -14.35
C THR A 80 17.01 13.73 -14.63
N LYS A 81 17.16 13.38 -15.91
CA LYS A 81 17.99 12.22 -16.30
C LYS A 81 19.43 12.41 -15.87
N GLU A 82 19.89 13.65 -15.91
CA GLU A 82 21.23 14.08 -15.55
C GLU A 82 21.48 13.88 -14.05
N GLU A 83 20.52 14.26 -13.19
CA GLU A 83 20.62 14.04 -11.74
C GLU A 83 20.60 12.54 -11.38
N ILE A 84 19.86 11.72 -12.15
CA ILE A 84 19.85 10.26 -11.95
C ILE A 84 21.20 9.64 -12.35
N LEU A 85 21.84 10.15 -13.42
CA LEU A 85 23.16 9.69 -13.84
C LEU A 85 24.24 10.08 -12.81
N GLU A 86 24.17 11.28 -12.25
CA GLU A 86 25.11 11.76 -11.23
C GLU A 86 25.01 10.93 -9.94
N ASP A 87 23.80 10.59 -9.49
CA ASP A 87 23.58 9.68 -8.36
C ASP A 87 24.22 8.31 -8.61
N ALA A 88 24.03 7.76 -9.81
CA ALA A 88 24.58 6.45 -10.17
C ALA A 88 26.12 6.46 -10.17
N GLU A 89 26.73 7.53 -10.66
CA GLU A 89 28.18 7.72 -10.64
C GLU A 89 28.73 7.84 -9.21
N MET A 90 28.06 8.57 -8.32
CA MET A 90 28.42 8.65 -6.90
C MET A 90 28.37 7.29 -6.20
N ILE A 91 27.32 6.51 -6.46
CA ILE A 91 27.17 5.17 -5.89
C ILE A 91 28.32 4.28 -6.37
N LEU A 92 28.61 4.26 -7.68
CA LEU A 92 29.72 3.49 -8.26
C LEU A 92 31.08 3.92 -7.69
N ALA A 93 31.31 5.22 -7.52
CA ALA A 93 32.53 5.75 -6.92
C ALA A 93 32.68 5.33 -5.45
N SER A 94 31.59 5.33 -4.69
CA SER A 94 31.56 4.91 -3.28
C SER A 94 31.84 3.41 -3.13
N PHE A 95 31.28 2.58 -4.02
CA PHE A 95 31.57 1.15 -4.06
C PHE A 95 33.03 0.84 -4.42
N ARG A 96 33.62 1.59 -5.35
CA ARG A 96 35.03 1.43 -5.74
C ARG A 96 36.03 1.88 -4.67
N LYS A 97 35.62 2.75 -3.74
CA LYS A 97 36.47 3.28 -2.67
C LYS A 97 36.45 2.41 -1.40
N ALA A 98 35.48 1.48 -1.31
CA ALA A 98 35.29 0.60 -0.16
C ALA A 98 35.84 -0.83 -0.36
N GLY A 99 36.46 -1.12 -1.52
CA GLY A 99 37.20 -2.36 -1.80
C GLY A 99 38.69 -2.08 -1.96
#